data_AF-A0AAP0RMA0-F1
#
_entry.id   AF-A0AAP0RMA0-F1
#
_cell.length_a   1.000
_cell.length_b   1.000
_cell.length_c   1.000
_cell.angle_alpha   90.00
_cell.angle_beta   90.00
_cell.angle_gamma   90.00
#
_symmetry.space_group_name_H-M   'P 1'
#
loop_
_entity.id
_entity.type
_entity.pdbx_description
1 polymer ?
#
loop_
_entity_poly.entity_id
_entity_poly.type
_entity_poly.pdbx_seq_one_letter_code
_entity_poly.pdbx_strand_id
1 'polypeptide(L)'
;MRTTHHANVRSFRLSTRSGPFSLLHPQNLLHISSSASSSAHFPPKKMLARLASKRLLEIRQVFRQSPQTSRSLSTALNYHIDSPDNNPDVPWEFSDANKEKVKEIISHYPSNYKQSAVIPLLDLAQQQQGGWLPVSAMNAVAKVIEVAPIRVYEVATFYSMFNRSKVGKYHLLVCGTTPCMIRGSREIEDALLKHLGVKRNEVTKDGLFSVGEMECMGCCVNAPMITVADYSNGSEGYTYNYYEDVTPKRVVEIVEMLRRGEKLPPGTQNPLRTKSGPEGGNTTLLSEPKPPPCRDLDAC
;
A
#
# COMPACT_ATOMS: atom_id res chain seq x y z
N MET A 1 -35.10 23.48 36.26
CA MET A 1 -35.38 22.03 36.30
C MET A 1 -34.27 21.30 35.54
N ARG A 2 -33.27 20.80 36.26
CA ARG A 2 -32.16 19.99 35.72
C ARG A 2 -32.42 18.55 36.13
N THR A 3 -32.64 17.66 35.19
CA THR A 3 -32.74 16.21 35.42
C THR A 3 -31.50 15.54 34.86
N THR A 4 -30.61 15.15 35.78
CA THR A 4 -29.43 14.31 35.55
C THR A 4 -29.85 12.84 35.58
N HIS A 5 -29.70 12.12 34.47
CA HIS A 5 -29.82 10.67 34.46
C HIS A 5 -28.44 10.02 34.63
N HIS A 6 -28.23 9.44 35.81
CA HIS A 6 -27.19 8.46 36.11
C HIS A 6 -27.56 7.12 35.44
N ALA A 7 -26.63 6.52 34.69
CA ALA A 7 -26.72 5.14 34.25
C ALA A 7 -25.50 4.33 34.71
N ASN A 8 -25.80 3.23 35.39
CA ASN A 8 -24.96 2.26 36.07
C ASN A 8 -23.90 1.60 35.17
N VAL A 9 -22.64 1.60 35.60
CA VAL A 9 -21.59 0.73 35.06
C VAL A 9 -21.45 -0.49 35.99
N ARG A 10 -21.93 -1.66 35.55
CA ARG A 10 -21.68 -2.93 36.22
C ARG A 10 -20.33 -3.48 35.80
N SER A 11 -19.42 -3.60 36.75
CA SER A 11 -18.10 -4.22 36.64
C SER A 11 -18.21 -5.74 36.43
N PHE A 12 -17.66 -6.26 35.32
CA PHE A 12 -17.43 -7.70 35.13
C PHE A 12 -16.06 -8.05 35.73
N ARG A 13 -16.05 -8.87 36.79
CA ARG A 13 -14.84 -9.49 37.36
C ARG A 13 -14.47 -10.73 36.54
N LEU A 14 -13.25 -10.75 35.99
CA LEU A 14 -12.63 -11.96 35.42
C LEU A 14 -11.96 -12.76 36.56
N SER A 15 -12.40 -14.00 36.71
CA SER A 15 -11.86 -15.00 37.65
C SER A 15 -10.67 -15.72 37.00
N THR A 16 -9.46 -15.49 37.51
CA THR A 16 -8.27 -16.27 37.16
C THR A 16 -8.19 -17.53 38.04
N ARG A 17 -8.27 -18.71 37.43
CA ARG A 17 -7.99 -20.00 38.10
C ARG A 17 -6.56 -20.43 37.79
N SER A 18 -5.75 -20.46 38.85
CA SER A 18 -4.43 -21.10 38.95
C SER A 18 -4.55 -22.63 39.03
N GLY A 19 -3.71 -23.36 38.30
CA GLY A 19 -3.49 -24.80 38.47
C GLY A 19 -1.99 -25.12 38.40
N PRO A 20 -1.45 -26.05 39.22
CA PRO A 20 -0.02 -26.09 39.52
C PRO A 20 0.78 -27.06 38.64
N PHE A 21 2.06 -26.70 38.52
CA PHE A 21 3.21 -27.46 38.04
C PHE A 21 3.40 -28.78 38.81
N SER A 22 3.72 -29.87 38.11
CA SER A 22 4.33 -31.06 38.70
C SER A 22 5.39 -31.65 37.77
N LEU A 23 6.64 -31.53 38.23
CA LEU A 23 7.87 -32.13 37.74
C LEU A 23 7.84 -33.66 37.91
N LEU A 24 8.31 -34.41 36.91
CA LEU A 24 8.81 -35.77 37.12
C LEU A 24 10.08 -36.00 36.29
N HIS A 25 11.18 -36.23 37.01
CA HIS A 25 12.43 -36.83 36.52
C HIS A 25 12.31 -38.36 36.52
N PRO A 26 13.10 -39.08 35.70
CA PRO A 26 12.95 -40.51 35.48
C PRO A 26 13.85 -41.35 36.40
N GLN A 27 13.39 -42.54 36.79
CA GLN A 27 14.24 -43.61 37.32
C GLN A 27 13.99 -44.92 36.58
N ASN A 28 15.11 -45.49 36.10
CA ASN A 28 15.48 -46.90 35.98
C ASN A 28 14.43 -47.93 35.56
N LEU A 29 14.78 -48.75 34.56
CA LEU A 29 15.15 -50.14 34.84
C LEU A 29 15.91 -50.78 33.66
N LEU A 30 17.09 -51.30 33.98
CA LEU A 30 17.88 -52.22 33.18
C LEU A 30 17.22 -53.60 33.18
N HIS A 31 17.23 -54.31 32.05
CA HIS A 31 17.23 -55.77 32.05
C HIS A 31 18.17 -56.30 30.96
N ILE A 32 18.98 -57.26 31.40
CA ILE A 32 20.10 -57.92 30.72
C ILE A 32 19.60 -59.26 30.15
N SER A 33 20.05 -59.64 28.93
CA SER A 33 20.61 -60.98 28.65
C SER A 33 21.05 -61.16 27.19
N SER A 34 22.36 -61.39 27.02
CA SER A 34 23.08 -62.40 26.19
C SER A 34 22.47 -62.85 24.84
N SER A 35 23.20 -63.03 23.73
CA SER A 35 24.56 -63.50 23.47
C SER A 35 24.84 -63.44 21.94
N ALA A 36 26.11 -63.60 21.56
CA ALA A 36 26.64 -64.03 20.25
C ALA A 36 27.42 -62.98 19.42
N SER A 37 28.75 -63.08 19.61
CA SER A 37 29.86 -62.94 18.66
C SER A 37 29.58 -62.59 17.19
N SER A 38 30.35 -61.61 16.70
CA SER A 38 31.29 -61.73 15.56
C SER A 38 31.22 -60.58 14.54
N SER A 39 32.40 -60.04 14.24
CA SER A 39 32.78 -59.20 13.11
C SER A 39 32.37 -57.71 13.13
N ALA A 40 33.38 -56.89 13.44
CA ALA A 40 33.38 -55.47 13.22
C ALA A 40 33.50 -55.15 11.72
N HIS A 41 32.54 -54.40 11.18
CA HIS A 41 32.70 -53.63 9.95
C HIS A 41 32.49 -52.16 10.27
N PHE A 42 33.61 -51.48 10.58
CA PHE A 42 33.66 -50.02 10.63
C PHE A 42 33.53 -49.45 9.22
N PRO A 43 32.60 -48.52 8.94
CA PRO A 43 32.59 -47.80 7.68
C PRO A 43 33.84 -46.90 7.60
N PRO A 44 34.43 -46.71 6.41
CA PRO A 44 35.71 -46.05 6.26
C PRO A 44 35.63 -44.58 6.70
N LYS A 45 36.69 -44.11 7.38
CA LYS A 45 36.88 -42.73 7.89
C LYS A 45 36.57 -41.62 6.86
N LYS A 46 36.57 -41.93 5.56
CA LYS A 46 36.20 -41.01 4.47
C LYS A 46 34.71 -40.64 4.43
N MET A 47 33.82 -41.44 5.03
CA MET A 47 32.36 -41.20 5.00
C MET A 47 31.92 -40.22 6.09
N LEU A 48 32.53 -40.27 7.27
CA LEU A 48 32.32 -39.30 8.36
C LEU A 48 32.82 -37.89 7.98
N ALA A 49 33.96 -37.81 7.29
CA ALA A 49 34.51 -36.53 6.81
C ALA A 49 33.60 -35.85 5.76
N ARG A 50 32.90 -36.64 4.92
CA ARG A 50 31.93 -36.11 3.94
C ARG A 50 30.64 -35.60 4.57
N LEU A 51 30.17 -36.24 5.64
CA LEU A 51 28.97 -35.81 6.37
C LEU A 51 29.23 -34.54 7.20
N ALA A 52 30.40 -34.43 7.83
CA ALA A 52 30.81 -33.23 8.56
C ALA A 52 31.03 -32.02 7.62
N SER A 53 31.62 -32.25 6.44
CA SER A 53 31.81 -31.21 5.43
C SER A 53 30.49 -30.69 4.83
N LYS A 54 29.51 -31.56 4.59
CA LYS A 54 28.17 -31.15 4.13
C LYS A 54 27.43 -30.30 5.15
N ARG A 55 27.52 -30.63 6.44
CA ARG A 55 26.88 -29.87 7.53
C ARG A 55 27.54 -28.50 7.76
N LEU A 56 28.86 -28.40 7.62
CA LEU A 56 29.60 -27.13 7.68
C LEU A 56 29.34 -26.23 6.46
N LEU A 57 29.10 -26.81 5.28
CA LEU A 57 28.69 -26.09 4.06
C LEU A 57 27.26 -25.56 4.16
N GLU A 58 26.32 -26.34 4.71
CA GLU A 58 24.94 -25.89 4.98
C GLU A 58 24.92 -24.75 6.02
N ILE A 59 25.70 -24.86 7.10
CA ILE A 59 25.82 -23.80 8.12
C ILE A 59 26.42 -22.54 7.49
N ARG A 60 27.43 -22.66 6.61
CA ARG A 60 27.97 -21.52 5.85
C ARG A 60 26.96 -20.91 4.87
N GLN A 61 26.04 -21.69 4.30
CA GLN A 61 24.96 -21.19 3.44
C GLN A 61 23.89 -20.43 4.24
N VAL A 62 23.58 -20.87 5.47
CA VAL A 62 22.67 -20.14 6.37
C VAL A 62 23.23 -18.77 6.76
N PHE A 63 24.55 -18.65 6.95
CA PHE A 63 25.23 -17.37 7.22
C PHE A 63 25.57 -16.54 5.96
N ARG A 64 25.30 -17.06 4.75
CA ARG A 64 25.48 -16.34 3.47
C ARG A 64 24.17 -15.83 2.88
N GLN A 65 23.10 -15.81 3.68
CA GLN A 65 22.02 -14.86 3.42
C GLN A 65 22.59 -13.48 3.75
N SER A 66 23.06 -12.80 2.71
CA SER A 66 23.21 -11.35 2.76
C SER A 66 21.96 -10.80 3.43
N PRO A 67 22.06 -9.94 4.47
CA PRO A 67 20.91 -9.15 4.82
C PRO A 67 20.59 -8.41 3.53
N GLN A 68 19.47 -8.77 2.88
CA GLN A 68 18.83 -7.82 2.00
C GLN A 68 18.49 -6.70 2.96
N THR A 69 19.35 -5.66 2.94
CA THR A 69 19.02 -4.39 3.54
C THR A 69 17.61 -4.13 3.06
N SER A 70 16.66 -4.13 3.99
CA SER A 70 15.33 -3.60 3.72
C SER A 70 15.61 -2.24 3.12
N ARG A 71 15.48 -2.12 1.80
CA ARG A 71 15.79 -0.87 1.11
C ARG A 71 14.89 0.14 1.80
N SER A 72 15.48 1.01 2.62
CA SER A 72 14.74 2.07 3.24
C SER A 72 14.20 2.88 2.08
N LEU A 73 12.90 2.76 1.84
CA LEU A 73 12.25 3.34 0.67
C LEU A 73 12.44 4.85 0.79
N SER A 74 13.01 5.49 -0.23
CA SER A 74 13.18 6.95 -0.26
C SER A 74 11.85 7.70 -0.08
N THR A 75 10.69 7.06 -0.29
CA THR A 75 9.37 7.61 0.07
C THR A 75 9.24 7.93 1.57
N ALA A 76 9.89 7.19 2.46
CA ALA A 76 9.86 7.45 3.91
C ALA A 76 11.03 8.34 4.39
N LEU A 77 12.08 8.47 3.58
CA LEU A 77 13.24 9.32 3.88
C LEU A 77 13.00 10.71 3.31
N ASN A 78 13.18 11.78 4.08
CA ASN A 78 13.00 13.15 3.57
C ASN A 78 14.26 13.68 2.84
N TYR A 79 15.08 12.77 2.32
CA TYR A 79 16.31 13.05 1.57
C TYR A 79 16.53 11.98 0.50
N HIS A 80 17.44 12.25 -0.43
CA HIS A 80 17.78 11.34 -1.52
C HIS A 80 19.04 10.52 -1.22
N ILE A 81 19.04 9.27 -1.67
CA ILE A 81 20.21 8.40 -1.72
C ILE A 81 20.32 7.93 -3.16
N ASP A 82 21.46 8.20 -3.79
CA ASP A 82 21.69 7.82 -5.19
C ASP A 82 21.63 6.30 -5.34
N SER A 83 20.90 5.87 -6.36
CA SER A 83 20.88 4.49 -6.83
C SER A 83 21.10 4.46 -8.34
N PRO A 84 21.49 3.31 -8.93
CA PRO A 84 21.69 3.20 -10.37
C PRO A 84 20.46 3.58 -11.20
N ASP A 85 19.26 3.40 -10.63
CA ASP A 85 17.98 3.72 -11.24
C ASP A 85 17.37 5.06 -10.81
N ASN A 86 17.95 5.74 -9.81
CA ASN A 86 17.50 7.03 -9.31
C ASN A 86 18.71 7.86 -8.85
N ASN A 87 19.22 8.71 -9.72
CA ASN A 87 20.28 9.68 -9.44
C ASN A 87 20.09 10.89 -10.38
N PRO A 88 20.69 12.05 -10.09
CA PRO A 88 20.49 13.26 -10.89
C PRO A 88 21.07 13.19 -12.32
N ASP A 89 21.99 12.25 -12.59
CA ASP A 89 22.68 12.11 -13.87
C ASP A 89 21.90 11.28 -14.90
N VAL A 90 20.89 10.51 -14.45
CA VAL A 90 20.01 9.77 -15.37
C VAL A 90 19.21 10.76 -16.23
N PRO A 91 19.33 10.71 -17.56
CA PRO A 91 18.57 11.61 -18.43
C PRO A 91 17.07 11.31 -18.31
N TRP A 92 16.29 12.37 -18.09
CA TRP A 92 14.84 12.29 -18.03
C TRP A 92 14.22 13.53 -18.65
N GLU A 93 13.22 13.33 -19.50
CA GLU A 93 12.39 14.38 -20.08
C GLU A 93 10.96 13.87 -20.30
N PHE A 94 10.01 14.79 -20.48
CA PHE A 94 8.65 14.42 -20.86
C PHE A 94 8.65 13.79 -22.25
N SER A 95 7.84 12.75 -22.46
CA SER A 95 7.60 12.18 -23.77
C SER A 95 6.88 13.18 -24.68
N ASP A 96 6.95 13.01 -26.00
CA ASP A 96 6.35 13.96 -26.94
C ASP A 96 4.84 14.13 -26.74
N ALA A 97 4.12 13.04 -26.44
CA ALA A 97 2.70 13.09 -26.09
C ALA A 97 2.45 13.92 -24.82
N ASN A 98 3.33 13.84 -23.82
CA ASN A 98 3.20 14.59 -22.58
C ASN A 98 3.70 16.04 -22.71
N LYS A 99 4.59 16.37 -23.65
CA LYS A 99 5.03 17.76 -23.89
C LYS A 99 3.85 18.68 -24.24
N GLU A 100 2.85 18.20 -24.97
CA GLU A 100 1.63 18.97 -25.25
C GLU A 100 0.79 19.19 -23.98
N LYS A 101 0.61 18.15 -23.15
CA LYS A 101 -0.04 18.28 -21.83
C LYS A 101 0.70 19.26 -20.92
N VAL A 102 2.04 19.27 -20.96
CA VAL A 102 2.86 20.22 -20.20
C VAL A 102 2.55 21.66 -20.62
N LYS A 103 2.49 21.94 -21.93
CA LYS A 103 2.14 23.27 -22.44
C LYS A 103 0.74 23.68 -22.01
N GLU A 104 -0.24 22.77 -22.11
CA GLU A 104 -1.61 22.99 -21.68
C GLU A 104 -1.69 23.33 -20.19
N ILE A 105 -1.07 22.51 -19.33
CA ILE A 105 -1.04 22.74 -17.87
C ILE A 105 -0.46 24.13 -17.54
N ILE A 106 0.65 24.51 -18.18
CA ILE A 106 1.29 25.81 -17.94
C ILE A 106 0.36 26.96 -18.40
N SER A 107 -0.40 26.77 -19.48
CA SER A 107 -1.31 27.79 -20.01
C SER A 107 -2.45 28.17 -19.07
N HIS A 108 -2.79 27.31 -18.09
CA HIS A 108 -3.77 27.62 -17.06
C HIS A 108 -3.30 28.69 -16.06
N TYR A 109 -2.00 29.00 -16.04
CA TYR A 109 -1.40 29.92 -15.08
C TYR A 109 -0.77 31.14 -15.77
N PRO A 110 -0.73 32.30 -15.09
CA PRO A 110 -0.02 33.47 -15.61
C PRO A 110 1.46 33.18 -15.86
N SER A 111 2.04 33.81 -16.88
CA SER A 111 3.41 33.53 -17.36
C SER A 111 4.49 33.68 -16.27
N ASN A 112 4.33 34.64 -15.36
CA ASN A 112 5.24 34.90 -14.24
C ASN A 112 5.00 34.00 -13.02
N TYR A 113 3.88 33.28 -12.95
CA TYR A 113 3.51 32.38 -11.85
C TYR A 113 3.40 30.92 -12.28
N LYS A 114 4.20 30.52 -13.28
CA LYS A 114 4.30 29.14 -13.78
C LYS A 114 4.69 28.10 -12.72
N GLN A 115 5.27 28.52 -11.59
CA GLN A 115 5.50 27.64 -10.43
C GLN A 115 4.20 26.97 -9.95
N SER A 116 3.04 27.60 -10.15
CA SER A 116 1.72 27.04 -9.83
C SER A 116 1.43 25.71 -10.54
N ALA A 117 2.10 25.45 -11.67
CA ALA A 117 2.02 24.20 -12.41
C ALA A 117 2.82 23.04 -11.78
N VAL A 118 3.55 23.26 -10.68
CA VAL A 118 4.46 22.23 -10.12
C VAL A 118 3.74 20.93 -9.74
N ILE A 119 2.55 21.02 -9.12
CA ILE A 119 1.77 19.84 -8.71
C ILE A 119 1.31 19.02 -9.93
N PRO A 120 0.57 19.59 -10.90
CA PRO A 120 0.12 18.82 -12.06
C PRO A 120 1.29 18.32 -12.93
N LEU A 121 2.41 19.04 -13.01
CA LEU A 121 3.59 18.58 -13.75
C LEU A 121 4.31 17.43 -13.04
N LEU A 122 4.43 17.46 -11.72
CA LEU A 122 4.95 16.33 -10.94
C LEU A 122 4.02 15.12 -11.04
N ASP A 123 2.70 15.32 -10.98
CA ASP A 123 1.75 14.23 -11.14
C ASP A 123 1.86 13.59 -12.54
N LEU A 124 1.95 14.41 -13.60
CA LEU A 124 2.19 13.93 -14.96
C LEU A 124 3.52 13.17 -15.10
N ALA A 125 4.58 13.67 -14.46
CA ALA A 125 5.88 13.02 -14.44
C ALA A 125 5.83 11.66 -13.72
N GLN A 126 5.11 11.58 -12.59
CA GLN A 126 4.88 10.35 -11.84
C GLN A 126 4.12 9.32 -12.69
N GLN A 127 3.06 9.76 -13.38
CA GLN A 127 2.30 8.90 -14.29
C GLN A 127 3.19 8.38 -15.43
N GLN A 128 3.96 9.26 -16.09
CA GLN A 128 4.87 8.87 -17.18
C GLN A 128 5.92 7.84 -16.73
N GLN A 129 6.46 8.02 -15.54
CA GLN A 129 7.57 7.21 -15.02
C GLN A 129 7.12 5.88 -14.40
N GLY A 130 5.81 5.57 -14.45
CA GLY A 130 5.26 4.33 -13.91
C GLY A 130 5.08 4.37 -12.39
N GLY A 131 4.60 5.49 -11.87
CA GLY A 131 4.07 5.59 -10.52
C GLY A 131 5.00 6.13 -9.45
N TRP A 132 6.18 6.64 -9.82
CA TRP A 132 7.12 7.26 -8.89
C TRP A 132 7.98 8.35 -9.54
N LEU A 133 8.60 9.18 -8.72
CA LEU A 133 9.36 10.36 -9.10
C LEU A 133 10.86 10.18 -8.80
N PRO A 134 11.69 9.93 -9.82
CA PRO A 134 13.13 10.03 -9.70
C PRO A 134 13.55 11.49 -9.57
N VAL A 135 14.73 11.72 -9.00
CA VAL A 135 15.30 13.06 -8.83
C VAL A 135 15.50 13.75 -10.19
N SER A 136 15.87 13.00 -11.22
CA SER A 136 15.98 13.52 -12.58
C SER A 136 14.66 14.05 -13.14
N ALA A 137 13.53 13.39 -12.84
CA ALA A 137 12.20 13.88 -13.23
C ALA A 137 11.84 15.19 -12.51
N MET A 138 12.12 15.28 -11.21
CA MET A 138 11.94 16.51 -10.44
C MET A 138 12.82 17.65 -11.00
N ASN A 139 14.06 17.36 -11.40
CA ASN A 139 14.97 18.31 -12.03
C ASN A 139 14.45 18.79 -13.39
N ALA A 140 13.88 17.90 -14.19
CA ALA A 140 13.28 18.26 -15.46
C ALA A 140 12.05 19.15 -15.27
N VAL A 141 11.18 18.85 -14.31
CA VAL A 141 10.07 19.73 -13.94
C VAL A 141 10.59 21.10 -13.52
N ALA A 142 11.60 21.16 -12.65
CA ALA A 142 12.21 22.41 -12.20
C ALA A 142 12.73 23.27 -13.38
N LYS A 143 13.33 22.64 -14.40
CA LYS A 143 13.77 23.32 -15.62
C LYS A 143 12.59 23.88 -16.42
N VAL A 144 11.51 23.11 -16.57
CA VAL A 144 10.31 23.52 -17.33
C VAL A 144 9.62 24.73 -16.69
N ILE A 145 9.49 24.77 -15.37
CA ILE A 145 8.87 25.89 -14.65
C ILE A 145 9.87 26.96 -14.18
N GLU A 146 11.16 26.82 -14.53
CA GLU A 146 12.28 27.72 -14.21
C GLU A 146 12.33 28.13 -12.72
N VAL A 147 12.25 27.15 -11.83
CA VAL A 147 12.48 27.34 -10.39
C VAL A 147 13.68 26.53 -9.92
N ALA A 148 14.25 26.91 -8.77
CA ALA A 148 15.30 26.11 -8.15
C ALA A 148 14.77 24.69 -7.84
N PRO A 149 15.52 23.61 -8.17
CA PRO A 149 15.07 22.23 -7.95
C PRO A 149 14.62 21.93 -6.52
N ILE A 150 15.23 22.58 -5.53
CA ILE A 150 14.84 22.45 -4.12
C ILE A 150 13.36 22.77 -3.87
N ARG A 151 12.75 23.72 -4.59
CA ARG A 151 11.32 24.03 -4.45
C ARG A 151 10.46 22.86 -4.94
N VAL A 152 10.90 22.17 -5.98
CA VAL A 152 10.23 20.97 -6.49
C VAL A 152 10.40 19.80 -5.53
N TYR A 153 11.58 19.64 -4.92
CA TYR A 153 11.82 18.61 -3.91
C TYR A 153 10.95 18.81 -2.65
N GLU A 154 10.80 20.05 -2.19
CA GLU A 154 9.91 20.39 -1.08
C GLU A 154 8.47 19.95 -1.39
N VAL A 155 7.96 20.27 -2.58
CA VAL A 155 6.61 19.85 -2.99
C VAL A 155 6.51 18.33 -3.08
N ALA A 156 7.47 17.67 -3.75
CA ALA A 156 7.46 16.22 -3.94
C ALA A 156 7.59 15.43 -2.63
N THR A 157 8.19 16.01 -1.59
CA THR A 157 8.33 15.39 -0.26
C THR A 157 7.15 15.72 0.66
N PHE A 158 6.51 16.86 0.46
CA PHE A 158 5.40 17.33 1.29
C PHE A 158 4.07 16.64 0.97
N TYR A 159 3.73 16.45 -0.31
CA TYR A 159 2.47 15.83 -0.70
C TYR A 159 2.59 14.30 -0.75
N SER A 160 1.73 13.60 -0.02
CA SER A 160 1.78 12.13 0.13
C SER A 160 1.49 11.35 -1.15
N MET A 161 0.82 11.96 -2.14
CA MET A 161 0.57 11.32 -3.44
C MET A 161 1.85 11.10 -4.25
N PHE A 162 2.91 11.87 -3.97
CA PHE A 162 4.15 11.83 -4.72
C PHE A 162 5.07 10.72 -4.20
N ASN A 163 5.06 9.60 -4.92
CA ASN A 163 5.88 8.44 -4.60
C ASN A 163 7.32 8.71 -5.01
N ARG A 164 8.28 8.64 -4.08
CA ARG A 164 9.70 8.89 -4.36
C ARG A 164 10.52 7.60 -4.46
N SER A 165 9.82 6.47 -4.49
CA SER A 165 10.34 5.13 -4.71
C SER A 165 9.31 4.33 -5.47
N LYS A 166 9.77 3.30 -6.18
CA LYS A 166 8.92 2.41 -6.96
C LYS A 166 7.85 1.77 -6.08
N VAL A 167 6.61 1.82 -6.56
CA VAL A 167 5.42 1.24 -5.89
C VAL A 167 4.81 0.06 -6.66
N GLY A 168 5.46 -0.37 -7.75
CA GLY A 168 4.89 -1.37 -8.66
C GLY A 168 3.86 -0.77 -9.63
N LYS A 169 3.16 -1.62 -10.38
CA LYS A 169 2.16 -1.17 -11.37
C LYS A 169 0.85 -0.69 -10.74
N TYR A 170 0.45 -1.28 -9.62
CA TYR A 170 -0.76 -0.95 -8.90
C TYR A 170 -0.41 -0.59 -7.46
N HIS A 171 -0.61 0.67 -7.10
CA HIS A 171 -0.48 1.10 -5.71
C HIS A 171 -1.84 1.06 -5.04
N LEU A 172 -2.01 0.11 -4.11
CA LEU A 172 -3.25 -0.12 -3.37
C LEU A 172 -3.23 0.75 -2.10
N LEU A 173 -4.04 1.80 -2.09
CA LEU A 173 -4.09 2.79 -1.03
C LEU A 173 -5.31 2.55 -0.15
N VAL A 174 -5.09 2.06 1.07
CA VAL A 174 -6.16 1.72 2.02
C VAL A 174 -6.39 2.90 2.96
N CYS A 175 -7.65 3.33 3.13
CA CYS A 175 -7.98 4.42 4.04
C CYS A 175 -7.87 3.97 5.51
N GLY A 176 -6.98 4.58 6.28
CA GLY A 176 -6.73 4.25 7.70
C GLY A 176 -7.53 5.07 8.71
N THR A 177 -8.21 6.14 8.28
CA THR A 177 -8.88 7.09 9.19
C THR A 177 -10.08 6.51 9.94
N THR A 178 -10.44 7.17 11.05
CA THR A 178 -11.48 6.74 11.99
C THR A 178 -12.77 6.20 11.34
N PRO A 179 -13.42 6.87 10.36
CA PRO A 179 -14.63 6.35 9.75
C PRO A 179 -14.43 5.01 9.03
N CYS A 180 -13.29 4.81 8.37
CA CYS A 180 -12.94 3.53 7.75
C CYS A 180 -12.49 2.51 8.80
N MET A 181 -11.71 2.92 9.80
CA MET A 181 -11.25 2.08 10.90
C MET A 181 -12.43 1.42 11.65
N ILE A 182 -13.45 2.18 12.05
CA ILE A 182 -14.63 1.64 12.75
C ILE A 182 -15.52 0.77 11.86
N ARG A 183 -15.33 0.83 10.53
CA ARG A 183 -16.02 0.01 9.53
C ARG A 183 -15.19 -1.19 9.06
N GLY A 184 -14.05 -1.44 9.71
CA GLY A 184 -13.26 -2.64 9.49
C GLY A 184 -12.14 -2.49 8.44
N SER A 185 -11.62 -1.29 8.22
CA SER A 185 -10.55 -1.06 7.23
C SER A 185 -9.20 -1.72 7.61
N ARG A 186 -8.94 -1.96 8.90
CA ARG A 186 -7.73 -2.68 9.32
C ARG A 186 -7.74 -4.12 8.84
N GLU A 187 -8.91 -4.76 8.88
CA GLU A 187 -9.14 -6.10 8.37
C GLU A 187 -8.99 -6.15 6.84
N ILE A 188 -9.31 -5.05 6.13
CA ILE A 188 -9.05 -4.91 4.69
C ILE A 188 -7.55 -4.86 4.42
N GLU A 189 -6.81 -4.03 5.15
CA GLU A 189 -5.35 -3.92 4.99
C GLU A 189 -4.65 -5.24 5.33
N ASP A 190 -4.99 -5.88 6.45
CA ASP A 190 -4.42 -7.16 6.87
C ASP A 190 -4.68 -8.26 5.84
N ALA A 191 -5.88 -8.30 5.26
CA ALA A 191 -6.21 -9.26 4.20
C ALA A 191 -5.36 -9.02 2.95
N LEU A 192 -5.16 -7.77 2.54
CA LEU A 192 -4.32 -7.40 1.40
C LEU A 192 -2.86 -7.77 1.63
N LEU A 193 -2.27 -7.38 2.77
CA LEU A 193 -0.88 -7.65 3.11
C LEU A 193 -0.61 -9.16 3.21
N LYS A 194 -1.52 -9.91 3.84
CA LYS A 194 -1.42 -11.37 3.95
C LYS A 194 -1.51 -12.06 2.58
N HIS A 195 -2.43 -11.61 1.74
CA HIS A 195 -2.65 -12.19 0.41
C HIS A 195 -1.48 -11.92 -0.54
N LEU A 196 -0.93 -10.70 -0.51
CA LEU A 196 0.21 -10.29 -1.33
C LEU A 196 1.55 -10.77 -0.78
N GLY A 197 1.63 -11.11 0.51
CA GLY A 197 2.84 -11.59 1.16
C GLY A 197 3.93 -10.52 1.30
N VAL A 198 3.53 -9.25 1.48
CA VAL A 198 4.43 -8.10 1.60
C VAL A 198 4.18 -7.35 2.89
N LYS A 199 5.16 -6.56 3.33
CA LYS A 199 4.94 -5.55 4.36
C LYS A 199 4.33 -4.29 3.73
N ARG A 200 3.77 -3.42 4.58
CA ARG A 200 3.31 -2.10 4.14
C ARG A 200 4.42 -1.35 3.40
N ASN A 201 4.05 -0.72 2.30
CA ASN A 201 4.91 0.01 1.35
C ASN A 201 5.96 -0.85 0.62
N GLU A 202 6.02 -2.16 0.84
CA GLU A 202 6.88 -3.06 0.08
C GLU A 202 6.19 -3.45 -1.23
N VAL A 203 6.97 -3.54 -2.31
CA VAL A 203 6.49 -3.99 -3.61
C VAL A 203 6.60 -5.50 -3.69
N THR A 204 5.56 -6.15 -4.21
CA THR A 204 5.56 -7.58 -4.47
C THR A 204 6.70 -8.00 -5.40
N LYS A 205 7.16 -9.25 -5.29
CA LYS A 205 8.31 -9.76 -6.07
C LYS A 205 8.07 -9.74 -7.59
N ASP A 206 6.82 -9.81 -8.02
CA ASP A 206 6.39 -9.69 -9.41
C ASP A 206 6.36 -8.23 -9.92
N GLY A 207 6.60 -7.24 -9.04
CA GLY A 207 6.60 -5.82 -9.36
C GLY A 207 5.20 -5.25 -9.63
N LEU A 208 4.13 -6.00 -9.35
CA LEU A 208 2.78 -5.60 -9.71
C LEU A 208 2.10 -4.75 -8.64
N PHE A 209 2.19 -5.11 -7.36
CA PHE A 209 1.40 -4.49 -6.31
C PHE A 209 2.27 -3.94 -5.18
N SER A 210 1.77 -2.91 -4.53
CA SER A 210 2.18 -2.52 -3.18
C SER A 210 0.97 -2.01 -2.41
N VAL A 211 1.03 -2.07 -1.08
CA VAL A 211 -0.04 -1.59 -0.20
C VAL A 211 0.48 -0.41 0.62
N GLY A 212 -0.19 0.73 0.49
CA GLY A 212 0.05 1.93 1.30
C GLY A 212 -1.17 2.27 2.15
N GLU A 213 -0.93 2.80 3.34
CA GLU A 213 -1.98 3.45 4.13
C GLU A 213 -2.10 4.90 3.66
N MET A 214 -3.32 5.36 3.44
CA MET A 214 -3.65 6.76 3.19
C MET A 214 -4.67 7.24 4.22
N GLU A 215 -4.68 8.55 4.42
CA GLU A 215 -5.63 9.21 5.30
C GLU A 215 -7.02 9.31 4.65
N CYS A 216 -7.84 10.27 5.07
CA CYS A 216 -9.21 10.41 4.60
C CYS A 216 -9.25 10.60 3.07
N MET A 217 -9.85 9.64 2.36
CA MET A 217 -10.01 9.67 0.91
C MET A 217 -11.35 10.28 0.45
N GLY A 218 -12.15 10.82 1.37
CA GLY A 218 -13.44 11.45 1.06
C GLY A 218 -14.62 10.50 0.82
N CYS A 219 -14.40 9.18 0.81
CA CYS A 219 -15.46 8.17 0.57
C CYS A 219 -16.09 7.65 1.88
N CYS A 220 -16.32 8.53 2.86
CA CYS A 220 -16.65 8.12 4.23
C CYS A 220 -18.00 7.41 4.38
N VAL A 221 -19.02 7.82 3.62
CA VAL A 221 -20.33 7.14 3.65
C VAL A 221 -20.28 5.76 3.02
N ASN A 222 -19.27 5.52 2.19
CA ASN A 222 -18.97 4.25 1.52
C ASN A 222 -17.83 3.48 2.20
N ALA A 223 -17.60 3.72 3.49
CA ALA A 223 -16.56 3.01 4.24
C ALA A 223 -16.92 1.52 4.48
N PRO A 224 -15.94 0.60 4.41
CA PRO A 224 -14.51 0.85 4.17
C PRO A 224 -14.16 0.90 2.67
N MET A 225 -13.04 1.51 2.32
CA MET A 225 -12.64 1.74 0.92
C MET A 225 -11.14 1.51 0.68
N ILE A 226 -10.81 1.20 -0.57
CA ILE A 226 -9.45 1.24 -1.08
C ILE A 226 -9.42 2.07 -2.37
N THR A 227 -8.28 2.68 -2.65
CA THR A 227 -8.00 3.31 -3.93
C THR A 227 -6.93 2.50 -4.66
N VAL A 228 -7.07 2.36 -5.97
CA VAL A 228 -6.05 1.74 -6.81
C VAL A 228 -5.53 2.78 -7.77
N ALA A 229 -4.27 3.14 -7.60
CA ALA A 229 -3.53 3.89 -8.61
C ALA A 229 -2.95 2.89 -9.62
N ASP A 230 -3.51 2.88 -10.83
CA ASP A 230 -3.05 2.04 -11.94
C ASP A 230 -2.01 2.80 -12.76
N TYR A 231 -0.75 2.43 -12.60
CA TYR A 231 0.40 2.94 -13.32
C TYR A 231 0.85 2.03 -14.49
N SER A 232 0.06 1.00 -14.83
CA SER A 232 0.46 -0.01 -15.82
C SER A 232 0.71 0.52 -17.22
N ASN A 233 -0.04 1.56 -17.63
CA ASN A 233 -0.02 2.16 -18.97
C ASN A 233 0.48 3.61 -18.99
N GLY A 234 1.22 4.03 -17.95
CA GLY A 234 1.75 5.39 -17.85
C GLY A 234 0.67 6.48 -17.86
N SER A 235 0.97 7.66 -18.41
CA SER A 235 0.09 8.84 -18.42
C SER A 235 -1.12 8.78 -19.36
N GLU A 236 -1.24 7.75 -20.20
CA GLU A 236 -2.39 7.59 -21.11
C GLU A 236 -3.48 6.71 -20.50
N GLY A 237 -3.08 5.67 -19.75
CA GLY A 237 -4.01 4.75 -19.09
C GLY A 237 -4.02 4.88 -17.57
N TYR A 238 -3.45 5.96 -17.02
CA TYR A 238 -3.48 6.21 -15.60
C TYR A 238 -4.92 6.31 -15.09
N THR A 239 -5.24 5.53 -14.08
CA THR A 239 -6.52 5.65 -13.37
C THR A 239 -6.28 5.64 -11.87
N TYR A 240 -7.05 6.46 -11.17
CA TYR A 240 -7.03 6.56 -9.71
C TYR A 240 -8.42 6.18 -9.19
N ASN A 241 -8.69 4.88 -9.18
CA ASN A 241 -10.03 4.34 -8.99
C ASN A 241 -10.35 4.12 -7.52
N TYR A 242 -11.50 4.62 -7.08
CA TYR A 242 -12.05 4.29 -5.77
C TYR A 242 -12.84 2.99 -5.85
N TYR A 243 -12.53 2.04 -4.98
CA TYR A 243 -13.32 0.86 -4.71
C TYR A 243 -13.83 0.95 -3.28
N GLU A 244 -15.13 1.16 -3.16
CA GLU A 244 -15.76 1.55 -1.90
C GLU A 244 -16.70 0.43 -1.41
N ASP A 245 -17.15 0.51 -0.16
CA ASP A 245 -17.96 -0.53 0.51
C ASP A 245 -17.34 -1.94 0.38
N VAL A 246 -16.00 -2.02 0.45
CA VAL A 246 -15.28 -3.27 0.22
C VAL A 246 -15.32 -4.18 1.44
N THR A 247 -15.11 -5.48 1.21
CA THR A 247 -14.93 -6.49 2.25
C THR A 247 -13.59 -7.20 2.04
N PRO A 248 -13.03 -7.90 3.06
CA PRO A 248 -11.77 -8.62 2.91
C PRO A 248 -11.76 -9.60 1.72
N LYS A 249 -12.90 -10.28 1.49
CA LYS A 249 -13.08 -11.15 0.33
C LYS A 249 -13.04 -10.35 -0.97
N ARG A 250 -13.77 -9.23 -1.03
CA ARG A 250 -13.88 -8.40 -2.22
C ARG A 250 -12.55 -7.76 -2.61
N VAL A 251 -11.75 -7.26 -1.66
CA VAL A 251 -10.44 -6.69 -2.01
C VAL A 251 -9.47 -7.73 -2.58
N VAL A 252 -9.51 -8.97 -2.10
CA VAL A 252 -8.72 -10.07 -2.69
C VAL A 252 -9.19 -10.37 -4.12
N GLU A 253 -10.50 -10.41 -4.36
CA GLU A 253 -11.05 -10.56 -5.72
C GLU A 253 -10.60 -9.42 -6.64
N ILE A 254 -10.63 -8.16 -6.17
CA ILE A 254 -10.17 -6.99 -6.92
C ILE A 254 -8.69 -7.17 -7.32
N VAL A 255 -7.83 -7.56 -6.37
CA VAL A 255 -6.40 -7.79 -6.64
C VAL A 255 -6.19 -8.88 -7.70
N GLU A 256 -6.90 -10.00 -7.62
CA GLU A 256 -6.78 -11.07 -8.61
C GLU A 256 -7.29 -10.64 -9.99
N MET A 257 -8.37 -9.86 -10.04
CA MET A 257 -8.89 -9.30 -11.29
C MET A 257 -7.88 -8.33 -11.93
N LEU A 258 -7.29 -7.43 -11.13
CA LEU A 258 -6.23 -6.53 -11.59
C LEU A 258 -4.99 -7.30 -12.08
N ARG A 259 -4.61 -8.38 -11.40
CA ARG A 259 -3.49 -9.22 -11.83
C ARG A 259 -3.73 -9.86 -13.20
N ARG A 260 -4.98 -10.19 -13.52
CA ARG A 260 -5.40 -10.70 -14.84
C ARG A 260 -5.56 -9.59 -15.89
N GLY A 261 -5.39 -8.31 -15.53
CA GLY A 261 -5.58 -7.17 -16.42
C GLY A 261 -7.05 -6.83 -16.69
N GLU A 262 -7.97 -7.31 -15.86
CA GLU A 262 -9.38 -7.00 -15.98
C GLU A 262 -9.68 -5.59 -15.43
N LYS A 263 -10.55 -4.85 -16.14
CA LYS A 263 -11.03 -3.55 -15.68
C LYS A 263 -12.28 -3.73 -14.83
N LEU A 264 -12.20 -3.36 -13.56
CA LEU A 264 -13.34 -3.39 -12.66
C LEU A 264 -14.08 -2.05 -12.66
N PRO A 265 -15.43 -2.04 -12.53
CA PRO A 265 -16.17 -0.81 -12.36
C PRO A 265 -15.76 -0.12 -11.04
N PRO A 266 -15.29 1.15 -11.09
CA PRO A 266 -15.02 1.92 -9.88
C PRO A 266 -16.33 2.33 -9.17
N GLY A 267 -16.20 2.70 -7.91
CA GLY A 267 -17.28 3.09 -7.00
C GLY A 267 -17.61 2.01 -5.98
N THR A 268 -18.84 2.09 -5.44
CA THR A 268 -19.34 1.13 -4.45
C THR A 268 -19.33 -0.30 -5.01
N GLN A 269 -18.76 -1.21 -4.22
CA GLN A 269 -18.78 -2.64 -4.47
C GLN A 269 -19.99 -3.32 -3.83
N ASN A 270 -20.88 -2.54 -3.18
CA ASN A 270 -22.16 -3.00 -2.67
C ASN A 270 -23.29 -2.69 -3.69
N PRO A 271 -23.89 -3.72 -4.33
CA PRO A 271 -24.92 -3.50 -5.35
C PRO A 271 -26.24 -2.96 -4.81
N LEU A 272 -26.47 -3.03 -3.49
CA LEU A 272 -27.70 -2.55 -2.85
C LEU A 272 -27.73 -1.02 -2.69
N ARG A 273 -26.68 -0.34 -3.14
CA ARG A 273 -26.49 1.10 -2.99
C ARG A 273 -26.13 1.74 -4.32
N THR A 274 -26.65 2.94 -4.54
CA THR A 274 -26.26 3.79 -5.67
C THR A 274 -25.20 4.79 -5.23
N LYS A 275 -23.94 4.63 -5.63
CA LYS A 275 -22.82 5.51 -5.26
C LYS A 275 -22.82 5.78 -3.74
N SER A 276 -23.06 7.02 -3.31
CA SER A 276 -23.09 7.46 -1.90
C SER A 276 -24.48 7.42 -1.25
N GLY A 277 -25.47 6.80 -1.90
CA GLY A 277 -26.85 6.73 -1.41
C GLY A 277 -27.02 5.86 -0.16
N PRO A 278 -28.17 5.94 0.52
CA PRO A 278 -28.57 4.92 1.49
C PRO A 278 -28.58 3.52 0.86
N GLU A 279 -28.21 2.52 1.66
CA GLU A 279 -28.37 1.12 1.27
C GLU A 279 -29.86 0.75 1.25
N GLY A 280 -30.30 0.02 0.22
CA GLY A 280 -31.72 -0.33 0.01
C GLY A 280 -32.51 0.70 -0.81
N GLY A 281 -31.83 1.72 -1.34
CA GLY A 281 -32.43 2.75 -2.20
C GLY A 281 -32.44 4.13 -1.57
N ASN A 282 -32.42 5.17 -2.41
CA ASN A 282 -32.38 6.55 -1.94
C ASN A 282 -33.67 6.91 -1.18
N THR A 283 -33.55 7.62 -0.06
CA THR A 283 -34.69 8.14 0.72
C THR A 283 -35.06 9.57 0.34
N THR A 284 -34.22 10.23 -0.46
CA THR A 284 -34.38 11.58 -1.00
C THR A 284 -34.03 11.58 -2.49
N LEU A 285 -34.24 12.71 -3.19
CA LEU A 285 -33.99 12.81 -4.64
C LEU A 285 -34.77 11.75 -5.46
N LEU A 286 -36.04 11.56 -5.10
CA LEU A 286 -36.93 10.55 -5.71
C LEU A 286 -37.61 11.06 -6.99
N SER A 287 -37.78 12.38 -7.08
CA SER A 287 -38.43 13.05 -8.22
C SER A 287 -37.40 13.53 -9.23
N GLU A 288 -37.85 13.69 -10.47
CA GLU A 288 -37.06 14.34 -11.52
C GLU A 288 -36.66 15.78 -11.10
N PRO A 289 -35.38 16.17 -11.25
CA PRO A 289 -34.93 17.52 -10.91
C PRO A 289 -35.65 18.57 -11.76
N LYS A 290 -36.19 19.60 -11.10
CA LYS A 290 -36.78 20.76 -11.78
C LYS A 290 -36.02 22.03 -11.37
N PRO A 291 -35.89 23.03 -12.26
CA PRO A 291 -35.37 24.34 -11.86
C PRO A 291 -36.14 24.86 -10.65
N PRO A 292 -35.47 25.31 -9.59
CA PRO A 292 -36.17 25.94 -8.48
C PRO A 292 -36.87 27.20 -8.99
N PRO A 293 -37.97 27.63 -8.35
CA PRO A 293 -38.52 28.95 -8.64
C PRO A 293 -37.44 29.99 -8.34
N CYS A 294 -36.94 30.66 -9.38
CA CYS A 294 -36.04 31.79 -9.22
C CYS A 294 -36.81 32.92 -8.53
N ARG A 295 -36.25 33.47 -7.45
CA ARG A 295 -36.79 34.70 -6.87
C ARG A 295 -36.63 35.80 -7.92
N ASP A 296 -37.74 36.35 -8.38
CA ASP A 296 -37.74 37.57 -9.18
C ASP A 296 -37.30 38.72 -8.26
N LEU A 297 -36.05 39.17 -8.43
CA LEU A 297 -35.48 40.26 -7.66
C LEU A 297 -36.06 41.62 -8.06
N ASP A 298 -36.63 41.71 -9.27
CA ASP A 298 -37.21 42.94 -9.83
C ASP A 298 -38.71 43.08 -9.48
N ALA A 299 -39.33 42.04 -8.92
CA ALA A 299 -40.73 42.04 -8.49
C ALA A 299 -40.97 42.58 -7.05
N CYS A 300 -39.96 43.20 -6.42
CA CYS A 300 -40.02 43.77 -5.06
C CYS A 300 -40.09 45.29 -5.07
#